data_AF-A0A0Z8SA61-F1
#
_entry.id   AF-A0A0Z8SA61-F1
#
_cell.length_a   1.000
_cell.length_b   1.000
_cell.length_c   1.000
_cell.angle_alpha   90.00
_cell.angle_beta   90.00
_cell.angle_gamma   90.00
#
_symmetry.space_group_name_H-M   'P 1'
#
loop_
_entity.id
_entity.type
_entity.pdbx_description
1 polymer ?
#
loop_
_entity_poly.entity_id
_entity_poly.type
_entity_poly.pdbx_seq_one_letter_code
_entity_poly.pdbx_strand_id
1 'polypeptide(L)' 'MAVTQRSINRLLKEFKEKQIIDLGHGKIQLLDHQALTSLLD' A
#
# COMPACT_ATOMS: atom_id res chain seq x y z
N MET A 1 -19.04 6.75 1.42
CA MET A 1 -18.76 5.90 0.25
C MET A 1 -17.72 4.87 0.66
N ALA A 2 -18.00 3.56 0.53
CA ALA A 2 -17.05 2.53 0.90
C ALA A 2 -16.00 2.36 -0.20
N VAL A 3 -14.72 2.33 0.18
CA VAL A 3 -13.63 1.96 -0.72
C VAL A 3 -13.90 0.53 -1.20
N THR A 4 -13.98 0.30 -2.51
CA THR A 4 -14.21 -1.05 -3.04
C THR A 4 -12.96 -1.91 -2.89
N GLN A 5 -13.14 -3.23 -2.76
CA GLN A 5 -12.01 -4.18 -2.73
C GLN A 5 -11.09 -4.02 -3.97
N ARG A 6 -11.66 -3.68 -5.13
CA ARG A 6 -10.89 -3.40 -6.36
C ARG A 6 -10.00 -2.16 -6.19
N SER A 7 -10.51 -1.10 -5.58
CA SER A 7 -9.74 0.11 -5.30
C SER A 7 -8.61 -0.15 -4.29
N ILE A 8 -8.88 -0.95 -3.25
CA ILE A 8 -7.87 -1.36 -2.25
C ILE A 8 -6.76 -2.17 -2.93
N ASN A 9 -7.11 -3.18 -3.74
CA ASN A 9 -6.12 -4.01 -4.43
C ASN A 9 -5.26 -3.19 -5.41
N ARG A 10 -5.83 -2.18 -6.07
CA ARG A 10 -5.08 -1.26 -6.93
C ARG A 10 -4.05 -0.46 -6.12
N LEU A 11 -4.46 0.13 -5.01
CA LEU A 11 -3.58 0.90 -4.12
C LEU A 11 -2.45 0.04 -3.54
N LEU A 12 -2.77 -1.18 -3.06
CA LEU A 12 -1.77 -2.11 -2.54
C LEU A 12 -0.73 -2.49 -3.62
N LYS A 13 -1.16 -2.63 -4.87
CA LYS A 13 -0.25 -2.90 -5.98
C LYS A 13 0.64 -1.69 -6.27
N GLU A 14 0.09 -0.48 -6.33
CA GLU A 14 0.84 0.76 -6.54
C GLU A 14 1.88 0.98 -5.42
N PHE A 15 1.53 0.72 -4.16
CA PHE A 15 2.47 0.84 -3.03
C PHE A 15 3.56 -0.23 -3.08
N LYS A 16 3.25 -1.44 -3.57
CA LYS A 16 4.27 -2.48 -3.80
C LYS A 16 5.22 -2.12 -4.94
N GLU A 17 4.71 -1.60 -6.06
CA GLU A 17 5.53 -1.16 -7.20
C GLU A 17 6.47 -0.01 -6.82
N LYS A 18 6.03 0.88 -5.92
CA LYS A 18 6.86 1.95 -5.35
C LYS A 18 7.80 1.49 -4.24
N GLN A 19 7.86 0.19 -3.93
CA GLN A 19 8.65 -0.38 -2.83
C GLN A 19 8.33 0.22 -1.45
N ILE A 20 7.11 0.73 -1.26
CA ILE A 20 6.65 1.29 0.02
C ILE A 20 6.21 0.17 0.95
N ILE A 21 5.55 -0.84 0.40
CA ILE A 21 5.09 -2.04 1.13
C ILE A 21 5.52 -3.31 0.41
N ASP A 22 5.59 -4.41 1.15
CA ASP A 22 5.55 -5.76 0.60
C ASP A 22 4.29 -6.50 1.04
N LEU A 23 3.86 -7.45 0.21
CA LEU A 23 2.67 -8.27 0.42
C LEU A 23 3.10 -9.74 0.52
N GLY A 24 2.94 -10.34 1.71
CA GLY A 24 3.34 -11.72 1.96
C GLY A 24 2.45 -12.42 3.00
N HIS A 25 2.01 -13.65 2.71
CA HIS A 25 1.26 -14.52 3.63
C HIS A 25 0.08 -13.84 4.36
N GLY A 26 -0.70 -13.02 3.66
CA GLY A 26 -1.85 -12.30 4.24
C GLY A 26 -1.46 -11.13 5.16
N LYS A 27 -0.18 -10.75 5.19
CA LYS A 27 0.34 -9.59 5.90
C LYS A 27 0.84 -8.55 4.91
N ILE A 28 0.73 -7.29 5.30
CA ILE A 28 1.33 -6.14 4.63
C ILE A 28 2.52 -5.73 5.48
N GLN A 29 3.73 -5.76 4.90
CA GLN A 29 4.94 -5.29 5.55
C GLN A 29 5.25 -3.89 5.02
N LEU A 30 5.47 -2.93 5.92
CA LEU A 30 5.92 -1.59 5.53
C LEU A 30 7.43 -1.62 5.34
N LEU A 31 7.89 -1.20 4.16
CA LEU A 31 9.32 -1.12 3.81
C LEU A 31 9.85 0.30 3.98
N ASP A 32 9.06 1.30 3.58
CA ASP A 32 9.44 2.71 3.66
C ASP A 32 8.34 3.53 4.35
N HIS A 33 8.61 3.90 5.61
CA HIS A 33 7.70 4.70 6.42
C HIS A 33 7.66 6.16 5.99
N GLN A 34 8.75 6.72 5.48
CA GLN A 34 8.79 8.11 5.03
C GLN A 34 7.97 8.27 3.75
N ALA A 35 8.17 7.38 2.77
CA ALA A 35 7.40 7.42 1.52
C ALA A 35 5.90 7.23 1.75
N LEU A 36 5.50 6.39 2.70
CA LEU A 36 4.09 6.27 3.10
C LEU A 36 3.57 7.59 3.69
N THR A 37 4.34 8.23 4.57
CA THR A 37 3.94 9.47 5.23
C THR A 37 3.82 10.61 4.22
N SER A 38 4.75 10.74 3.27
CA SER A 38 4.69 11.74 2.19
C SER A 38 3.54 11.54 1.20
N LEU A 39 2.87 10.39 1.19
CA LEU A 39 1.65 10.17 0.41
C LEU A 39 0.38 10.55 1.19
N LEU A 40 0.50 10.72 2.51
CA LEU A 40 -0.58 11.05 3.43
C LEU A 40 -0.59 12.54 3.80
N ASP A 41 0.55 13.24 3.67
CA ASP A 41 0.66 14.71 3.61
C ASP A 41 0.24 15.26 2.23
#